data_AF-A0A2V5XKQ6-F1
#
_entry.id   AF-A0A2V5XKQ6-F1
#
_cell.length_a   1.000
_cell.length_b   1.000
_cell.length_c   1.000
_cell.angle_alpha   90.00
_cell.angle_beta   90.00
_cell.angle_gamma   90.00
#
_symmetry.space_group_name_H-M   'P 1'
#
loop_
_entity.id
_entity.type
_entity.pdbx_description
1 polymer ?
#
loop_
_entity_poly.entity_id
_entity_poly.type
_entity_poly.pdbx_seq_one_letter_code
_entity_poly.pdbx_strand_id
1 'polypeptide(L)'
;MFLQAAAGVEASTFGPFEGHGDVGNVLRAGSVEYDPAKQTYLIAGGGENMWFTNDAFHFVWKEMTGEVALTADIRWIGAGGNAHRKACLLIRQSLQPDSPYADAVVHGDGLTSLQYRENAGGPTREIQSNVSAPRRVRVEKEGDYVSMSVATEGAALHAAGGAFKIKFREPFYVGLGVCAHDNNALEKAVFSNVEISTPKPQASGKPALESTLETVARRELLPV
;
A
#
# COMPACT_ATOMS: atom_id res chain seq x y z
N MET A 1 33.53 39.88 -2.28
CA MET A 1 32.97 39.07 -3.39
C MET A 1 32.46 37.78 -2.76
N PHE A 2 31.18 37.71 -2.41
CA PHE A 2 30.60 36.51 -1.79
C PHE A 2 30.12 35.59 -2.90
N LEU A 3 30.75 34.42 -3.05
CA LEU A 3 30.23 33.34 -3.87
C LEU A 3 29.09 32.66 -3.09
N GLN A 4 27.87 32.80 -3.61
CA GLN A 4 26.72 32.06 -3.14
C GLN A 4 26.75 30.70 -3.87
N ALA A 5 27.05 29.62 -3.13
CA ALA A 5 26.93 28.27 -3.66
C ALA A 5 25.44 27.94 -3.80
N ALA A 6 24.98 27.72 -5.03
CA ALA A 6 23.68 27.13 -5.28
C ALA A 6 23.71 25.69 -4.78
N ALA A 7 22.88 25.37 -3.78
CA ALA A 7 22.65 23.99 -3.38
C ALA A 7 21.91 23.29 -4.52
N GLY A 8 22.62 22.43 -5.27
CA GLY A 8 22.00 21.48 -6.17
C GLY A 8 21.16 20.52 -5.33
N VAL A 9 19.88 20.36 -5.67
CA VAL A 9 19.05 19.29 -5.11
C VAL A 9 19.61 17.99 -5.70
N GLU A 10 20.38 17.24 -4.93
CA GLU A 10 20.69 15.86 -5.30
C GLU A 10 19.37 15.11 -5.45
N ALA A 11 19.17 14.50 -6.61
CA ALA A 11 18.03 13.61 -6.82
C ALA A 11 18.18 12.46 -5.83
N SER A 12 17.24 12.32 -4.90
CA SER A 12 17.21 11.21 -3.96
C SER A 12 17.15 9.88 -4.73
N THR A 13 17.95 8.91 -4.28
CA THR A 13 18.05 7.57 -4.90
C THR A 13 16.68 6.88 -5.00
N PHE A 14 15.70 7.28 -4.19
CA PHE A 14 14.38 6.67 -4.09
C PHE A 14 13.22 7.68 -4.28
N GLY A 15 13.45 8.83 -4.92
CA GLY A 15 12.40 9.84 -5.12
C GLY A 15 11.86 10.40 -3.79
N PRO A 16 10.55 10.58 -3.57
CA PRO A 16 10.04 11.10 -2.30
C PRO A 16 10.30 10.23 -1.05
N PHE A 17 10.87 9.04 -1.19
CA PHE A 17 11.13 8.12 -0.07
C PHE A 17 12.53 8.30 0.53
N GLU A 18 12.66 7.96 1.81
CA GLU A 18 13.85 8.21 2.65
C GLU A 18 14.67 6.94 2.87
N GLY A 19 14.04 5.76 2.78
CA GLY A 19 14.72 4.48 2.97
C GLY A 19 13.95 3.31 2.39
N HIS A 20 14.60 2.15 2.40
CA HIS A 20 13.96 0.88 2.07
C HIS A 20 14.64 -0.27 2.82
N GLY A 21 13.95 -1.40 2.93
CA GLY A 21 14.49 -2.60 3.57
C GLY A 21 13.46 -3.71 3.69
N ASP A 22 13.94 -4.91 4.00
CA ASP A 22 13.07 -6.04 4.32
C ASP A 22 12.55 -5.92 5.75
N VAL A 23 11.25 -6.14 5.92
CA VAL A 23 10.58 -6.26 7.22
C VAL A 23 10.33 -7.74 7.47
N GLY A 24 10.67 -8.22 8.67
CA GLY A 24 10.46 -9.62 9.05
C GLY A 24 11.53 -10.59 8.55
N ASN A 25 11.18 -11.87 8.56
CA ASN A 25 12.08 -12.94 8.13
C ASN A 25 11.94 -13.18 6.62
N VAL A 26 12.71 -12.44 5.83
CA VAL A 26 12.73 -12.53 4.37
C VAL A 26 13.95 -13.32 3.91
N LEU A 27 13.73 -14.46 3.26
CA LEU A 27 14.80 -15.34 2.78
C LEU A 27 15.38 -14.86 1.44
N ARG A 28 14.55 -14.28 0.56
CA ARG A 28 14.96 -13.64 -0.69
C ARG A 28 14.92 -12.13 -0.52
N ALA A 29 16.08 -11.52 -0.28
CA ALA A 29 16.18 -10.09 -0.04
C ALA A 29 15.53 -9.27 -1.17
N GLY A 30 14.74 -8.28 -0.80
CA GLY A 30 14.11 -7.38 -1.75
C GLY A 30 15.04 -6.29 -2.27
N SER A 31 14.56 -5.52 -3.24
CA SER A 31 15.29 -4.40 -3.83
C SER A 31 14.35 -3.35 -4.39
N VAL A 32 14.86 -2.13 -4.55
CA VAL A 32 14.16 -1.03 -5.22
C VAL A 32 15.06 -0.41 -6.29
N GLU A 33 14.50 -0.17 -7.46
CA GLU A 33 15.08 0.64 -8.52
C GLU A 33 14.11 1.79 -8.82
N TYR A 34 14.57 3.04 -8.70
CA TYR A 34 13.78 4.22 -9.06
C TYR A 34 14.32 4.83 -10.36
N ASP A 35 13.44 5.00 -11.35
CA ASP A 35 13.72 5.73 -12.58
C ASP A 35 13.16 7.16 -12.43
N PRO A 36 14.01 8.18 -12.19
CA PRO A 36 13.55 9.57 -12.01
C PRO A 36 13.01 10.19 -13.31
N ALA A 37 13.41 9.70 -14.48
CA ALA A 37 12.92 10.22 -15.76
C ALA A 37 11.49 9.76 -16.05
N LYS A 38 11.16 8.52 -15.65
CA LYS A 38 9.79 7.97 -15.77
C LYS A 38 8.95 8.15 -14.51
N GLN A 39 9.57 8.53 -13.39
CA GLN A 39 8.97 8.55 -12.06
C GLN A 39 8.34 7.20 -11.68
N THR A 40 9.05 6.11 -11.95
CA THR A 40 8.58 4.74 -11.69
C THR A 40 9.52 3.98 -10.77
N TYR A 41 8.94 3.15 -9.91
CA TYR A 41 9.66 2.21 -9.06
C TYR A 41 9.49 0.80 -9.63
N LEU A 42 10.59 0.05 -9.73
CA LEU A 42 10.58 -1.40 -9.83
C LEU A 42 11.00 -1.95 -8.47
N ILE A 43 10.08 -2.63 -7.79
CA ILE A 43 10.33 -3.20 -6.46
C ILE A 43 10.28 -4.71 -6.56
N ALA A 44 11.32 -5.36 -6.05
CA ALA A 44 11.36 -6.79 -5.81
C ALA A 44 11.14 -7.08 -4.32
N GLY A 45 10.30 -8.05 -3.99
CA GLY A 45 10.02 -8.43 -2.62
C GLY A 45 9.85 -9.94 -2.46
N GLY A 46 10.52 -10.50 -1.45
CA GLY A 46 10.34 -11.87 -1.01
C GLY A 46 9.33 -11.95 0.14
N GLY A 47 9.52 -12.91 1.04
CA GLY A 47 8.76 -13.00 2.28
C GLY A 47 7.54 -13.92 2.18
N GLU A 48 7.23 -14.55 3.32
CA GLU A 48 6.21 -15.59 3.41
C GLU A 48 4.79 -15.03 3.32
N ASN A 49 4.50 -13.89 3.97
CA ASN A 49 3.20 -13.21 3.88
C ASN A 49 3.22 -11.86 4.61
N MET A 50 2.21 -11.03 4.35
CA MET A 50 1.79 -9.92 5.22
C MET A 50 0.41 -10.27 5.79
N TRP A 51 0.36 -11.14 6.80
CA TRP A 51 -0.89 -11.67 7.34
C TRP A 51 -0.70 -12.21 8.77
N PHE A 52 -1.80 -12.61 9.43
CA PHE A 52 -1.78 -13.06 10.82
C PHE A 52 -1.07 -12.02 11.72
N THR A 53 -0.10 -12.47 12.52
CA THR A 53 0.57 -11.70 13.57
C THR A 53 1.86 -11.05 13.12
N ASN A 54 2.42 -11.42 11.97
CA ASN A 54 3.75 -10.97 11.52
C ASN A 54 3.82 -10.84 10.00
N ASP A 55 4.58 -9.85 9.56
CA ASP A 55 4.80 -9.57 8.14
C ASP A 55 6.22 -9.93 7.73
N ALA A 56 6.37 -10.40 6.50
CA ALA A 56 7.62 -10.65 5.81
C ALA A 56 7.51 -10.10 4.38
N PHE A 57 8.18 -8.99 4.08
CA PHE A 57 8.07 -8.28 2.78
C PHE A 57 9.18 -7.23 2.60
N HIS A 58 9.30 -6.66 1.39
CA HIS A 58 10.18 -5.51 1.13
C HIS A 58 9.41 -4.19 1.16
N PHE A 59 9.95 -3.17 1.84
CA PHE A 59 9.28 -1.89 2.06
C PHE A 59 10.16 -0.71 1.63
N VAL A 60 9.61 0.21 0.85
CA VAL A 60 10.21 1.51 0.48
C VAL A 60 9.39 2.61 1.13
N TRP A 61 10.00 3.43 2.00
CA TRP A 61 9.25 4.23 2.97
C TRP A 61 9.79 5.64 3.18
N LYS A 62 8.94 6.49 3.74
CA LYS A 62 9.30 7.74 4.41
C LYS A 62 8.53 7.90 5.72
N GLU A 63 9.06 8.69 6.64
CA GLU A 63 8.32 9.07 7.85
C GLU A 63 7.33 10.21 7.55
N MET A 64 6.15 10.13 8.15
CA MET A 64 5.06 11.11 8.01
C MET A 64 4.35 11.33 9.34
N THR A 65 3.69 12.47 9.45
CA THR A 65 2.81 12.87 10.56
C THR A 65 1.50 13.43 10.00
N GLY A 66 0.43 13.43 10.79
CA GLY A 66 -0.85 14.00 10.41
C GLY A 66 -1.63 13.13 9.42
N GLU A 67 -2.35 13.80 8.53
CA GLU A 67 -3.17 13.14 7.51
C GLU A 67 -2.36 12.80 6.28
N VAL A 68 -2.68 11.67 5.65
CA VAL A 68 -1.91 11.14 4.52
C VAL A 68 -2.85 10.59 3.48
N ALA A 69 -2.58 10.90 2.22
CA ALA A 69 -3.07 10.15 1.08
C ALA A 69 -1.87 9.73 0.22
N LEU A 70 -1.69 8.41 0.08
CA LEU A 70 -0.70 7.81 -0.83
C LEU A 70 -1.46 7.14 -1.96
N THR A 71 -1.19 7.58 -3.20
CA THR A 71 -1.81 7.05 -4.43
C THR A 71 -0.72 6.50 -5.34
N ALA A 72 -0.98 5.38 -6.00
CA ALA A 72 -0.13 4.90 -7.07
C ALA A 72 -0.88 4.01 -8.04
N ASP A 73 -0.28 3.89 -9.21
CA ASP A 73 -0.61 2.92 -10.22
C ASP A 73 0.26 1.66 -10.03
N ILE A 74 -0.34 0.47 -9.88
CA ILE A 74 0.37 -0.79 -9.59
C ILE A 74 0.31 -1.73 -10.79
N ARG A 75 1.41 -2.44 -11.08
CA ARG A 75 1.46 -3.48 -12.10
C ARG A 75 2.48 -4.58 -11.77
N TRP A 76 2.06 -5.84 -11.79
CA TRP A 76 2.97 -6.98 -11.64
C TRP A 76 3.90 -7.17 -12.85
N ILE A 77 5.13 -7.63 -12.61
CA ILE A 77 6.06 -8.12 -13.63
C ILE A 77 6.04 -9.65 -13.64
N GLY A 78 5.85 -10.23 -14.83
CA GLY A 78 5.75 -11.68 -15.00
C GLY A 78 4.37 -12.24 -14.69
N ALA A 79 4.12 -13.45 -15.19
CA ALA A 79 2.90 -14.21 -14.95
C ALA A 79 3.18 -15.32 -13.92
N GLY A 80 2.14 -15.75 -13.21
CA GLY A 80 2.24 -16.79 -12.17
C GLY A 80 2.60 -16.23 -10.80
N GLY A 81 3.31 -17.03 -10.01
CA GLY A 81 3.59 -16.76 -8.60
C GLY A 81 2.45 -17.23 -7.68
N ASN A 82 2.58 -16.98 -6.38
CA ASN A 82 1.49 -17.21 -5.44
C ASN A 82 0.32 -16.28 -5.78
N ALA A 83 -0.91 -16.81 -5.86
CA ALA A 83 -2.12 -16.02 -6.12
C ALA A 83 -2.28 -14.84 -5.15
N HIS A 84 -1.82 -15.01 -3.91
CA HIS A 84 -1.90 -14.02 -2.86
C HIS A 84 -0.59 -13.24 -2.62
N ARG A 85 0.37 -13.26 -3.55
CA ARG A 85 1.49 -12.28 -3.58
C ARG A 85 0.92 -10.86 -3.53
N LYS A 86 1.58 -9.93 -2.86
CA LYS A 86 1.03 -8.60 -2.52
C LYS A 86 1.90 -7.48 -3.05
N ALA A 87 1.29 -6.53 -3.73
CA ALA A 87 1.87 -5.23 -4.04
C ALA A 87 0.94 -4.18 -3.45
N CYS A 88 1.44 -3.34 -2.54
CA CYS A 88 0.57 -2.50 -1.72
C CYS A 88 1.11 -1.10 -1.46
N LEU A 89 0.18 -0.20 -1.15
CA LEU A 89 0.45 1.11 -0.56
C LEU A 89 0.20 0.99 0.94
N LEU A 90 1.19 1.31 1.75
CA LEU A 90 1.24 0.91 3.16
C LEU A 90 1.39 2.13 4.08
N ILE A 91 0.60 2.14 5.15
CA ILE A 91 0.75 3.01 6.32
C ILE A 91 1.05 2.09 7.52
N ARG A 92 2.18 2.28 8.20
CA ARG A 92 2.66 1.36 9.24
C ARG A 92 3.25 2.10 10.42
N GLN A 93 2.98 1.63 11.64
CA GLN A 93 3.46 2.28 12.86
C GLN A 93 4.98 2.20 13.05
N SER A 94 5.60 1.08 12.69
CA SER A 94 7.02 0.82 12.90
C SER A 94 7.56 -0.19 11.89
N LEU A 95 8.88 -0.28 11.74
CA LEU A 95 9.52 -1.29 10.89
C LEU A 95 9.59 -2.69 11.52
N GLN A 96 8.96 -2.91 12.69
CA GLN A 96 8.92 -4.23 13.33
C GLN A 96 7.92 -5.15 12.59
N PRO A 97 8.13 -6.47 12.54
CA PRO A 97 7.29 -7.38 11.73
C PRO A 97 5.85 -7.49 12.19
N ASP A 98 5.58 -7.25 13.46
CA ASP A 98 4.27 -7.39 14.10
C ASP A 98 3.47 -6.09 14.16
N SER A 99 3.99 -5.00 13.58
CA SER A 99 3.47 -3.64 13.73
C SER A 99 2.00 -3.49 13.32
N PRO A 100 1.24 -2.60 13.98
CA PRO A 100 0.00 -2.06 13.43
C PRO A 100 0.22 -1.45 12.04
N TYR A 101 -0.68 -1.74 11.12
CA TYR A 101 -0.62 -1.24 9.75
C TYR A 101 -2.00 -1.19 9.09
N ALA A 102 -2.06 -0.44 7.99
CA ALA A 102 -3.12 -0.51 6.99
C ALA A 102 -2.52 -0.42 5.60
N ASP A 103 -3.01 -1.21 4.65
CA ASP A 103 -2.60 -1.12 3.26
C ASP A 103 -3.76 -1.22 2.27
N ALA A 104 -3.56 -0.58 1.11
CA ALA A 104 -4.31 -0.86 -0.10
C ALA A 104 -3.50 -1.84 -0.94
N VAL A 105 -3.90 -3.11 -0.96
CA VAL A 105 -3.16 -4.19 -1.62
C VAL A 105 -3.86 -4.66 -2.89
N VAL A 106 -3.05 -4.92 -3.92
CA VAL A 106 -3.45 -5.67 -5.12
C VAL A 106 -2.73 -7.02 -5.11
N HIS A 107 -3.50 -8.10 -5.05
CA HIS A 107 -2.97 -9.47 -5.07
C HIS A 107 -2.63 -9.94 -6.49
N GLY A 108 -1.86 -11.01 -6.60
CA GLY A 108 -1.48 -11.61 -7.88
C GLY A 108 -2.67 -12.12 -8.71
N ASP A 109 -3.74 -12.57 -8.06
CA ASP A 109 -5.00 -13.03 -8.66
C ASP A 109 -6.00 -11.88 -8.94
N GLY A 110 -5.66 -10.65 -8.57
CA GLY A 110 -6.49 -9.48 -8.73
C GLY A 110 -7.42 -9.18 -7.55
N LEU A 111 -7.43 -9.97 -6.48
CA LEU A 111 -8.09 -9.59 -5.23
C LEU A 111 -7.50 -8.27 -4.73
N THR A 112 -8.36 -7.29 -4.46
CA THR A 112 -7.96 -5.99 -3.94
C THR A 112 -8.66 -5.74 -2.63
N SER A 113 -7.92 -5.34 -1.60
CA SER A 113 -8.49 -5.11 -0.28
C SER A 113 -7.75 -4.02 0.49
N LEU A 114 -8.48 -3.40 1.43
CA LEU A 114 -7.88 -2.68 2.55
C LEU A 114 -7.54 -3.73 3.61
N GLN A 115 -6.25 -4.08 3.78
CA GLN A 115 -5.81 -4.99 4.84
C GLN A 115 -5.27 -4.20 6.02
N TYR A 116 -5.45 -4.72 7.23
CA TYR A 116 -5.00 -4.02 8.42
C TYR A 116 -4.74 -4.92 9.63
N ARG A 117 -3.83 -4.46 10.47
CA ARG A 117 -3.59 -4.96 11.83
C ARG A 117 -3.70 -3.80 12.81
N GLU A 118 -4.62 -3.91 13.77
CA GLU A 118 -4.89 -2.82 14.73
C GLU A 118 -3.83 -2.71 15.83
N ASN A 119 -3.38 -3.85 16.35
CA ASN A 119 -2.48 -3.93 17.49
C ASN A 119 -1.24 -4.74 17.14
N ALA A 120 -0.10 -4.42 17.77
CA ALA A 120 1.13 -5.19 17.59
C ALA A 120 0.89 -6.68 17.89
N GLY A 121 1.26 -7.56 16.95
CA GLY A 121 1.05 -9.00 17.05
C GLY A 121 -0.41 -9.45 16.98
N GLY A 122 -1.35 -8.55 16.70
CA GLY A 122 -2.76 -8.86 16.51
C GLY A 122 -3.05 -9.54 15.17
N PRO A 123 -4.26 -10.09 14.98
CA PRO A 123 -4.65 -10.68 13.71
C PRO A 123 -4.79 -9.62 12.62
N THR A 124 -4.36 -9.95 11.41
CA THR A 124 -4.67 -9.19 10.21
C THR A 124 -6.13 -9.44 9.80
N ARG A 125 -6.81 -8.39 9.34
CA ARG A 125 -8.17 -8.42 8.80
C ARG A 125 -8.20 -7.66 7.48
N GLU A 126 -9.30 -7.79 6.75
CA GLU A 126 -9.46 -7.09 5.49
C GLU A 126 -10.89 -6.62 5.23
N ILE A 127 -11.00 -5.56 4.42
CA ILE A 127 -12.22 -5.13 3.74
C ILE A 127 -11.94 -5.26 2.24
N GLN A 128 -12.63 -6.20 1.59
CA GLN A 128 -12.41 -6.47 0.17
C GLN A 128 -13.12 -5.44 -0.70
N SER A 129 -12.47 -5.03 -1.79
CA SER A 129 -13.10 -4.25 -2.84
C SER A 129 -13.84 -5.18 -3.81
N ASN A 130 -14.97 -4.70 -4.31
CA ASN A 130 -15.66 -5.32 -5.44
C ASN A 130 -14.96 -5.08 -6.80
N VAL A 131 -13.94 -4.19 -6.87
CA VAL A 131 -13.15 -3.94 -8.07
C VAL A 131 -11.93 -4.85 -8.08
N SER A 132 -11.87 -5.77 -9.04
CA SER A 132 -10.71 -6.65 -9.23
C SER A 132 -9.64 -5.96 -10.07
N ALA A 133 -8.37 -6.14 -9.67
CA ALA A 133 -7.17 -5.66 -10.36
C ALA A 133 -7.28 -4.20 -10.87
N PRO A 134 -7.63 -3.22 -10.00
CA PRO A 134 -7.68 -1.82 -10.40
C PRO A 134 -6.29 -1.35 -10.86
N ARG A 135 -6.29 -0.40 -11.79
CA ARG A 135 -5.05 0.19 -12.30
C ARG A 135 -4.40 1.10 -11.26
N ARG A 136 -5.22 1.84 -10.52
CA ARG A 136 -4.82 2.85 -9.55
C ARG A 136 -5.48 2.58 -8.21
N VAL A 137 -4.70 2.68 -7.15
CA VAL A 137 -5.17 2.51 -5.77
C VAL A 137 -4.67 3.67 -4.91
N ARG A 138 -5.40 3.97 -3.85
CA ARG A 138 -5.05 4.96 -2.85
C ARG A 138 -5.34 4.40 -1.47
N VAL A 139 -4.42 4.63 -0.53
CA VAL A 139 -4.66 4.48 0.91
C VAL A 139 -4.67 5.87 1.54
N GLU A 140 -5.65 6.12 2.41
CA GLU A 140 -5.84 7.39 3.10
C GLU A 140 -5.85 7.14 4.61
N LYS A 141 -5.23 8.04 5.37
CA LYS A 141 -5.38 8.19 6.81
C LYS A 141 -5.96 9.57 7.08
N GLU A 142 -7.14 9.60 7.69
CA GLU A 142 -7.82 10.81 8.18
C GLU A 142 -8.20 10.61 9.67
N GLY A 143 -7.57 11.39 10.55
CA GLY A 143 -7.60 11.18 12.00
C GLY A 143 -7.09 9.78 12.37
N ASP A 144 -7.95 9.02 13.03
CA ASP A 144 -7.72 7.62 13.39
C ASP A 144 -8.30 6.65 12.35
N TYR A 145 -8.84 7.12 11.22
CA TYR A 145 -9.45 6.25 10.22
C TYR A 145 -8.53 6.03 9.03
N VAL A 146 -8.54 4.79 8.53
CA VAL A 146 -7.91 4.41 7.27
C VAL A 146 -8.96 3.94 6.28
N SER A 147 -8.81 4.32 5.02
CA SER A 147 -9.70 3.94 3.92
C SER A 147 -8.90 3.67 2.64
N MET A 148 -9.56 3.03 1.68
CA MET A 148 -9.01 2.74 0.37
C MET A 148 -9.93 3.28 -0.73
N SER A 149 -9.32 3.86 -1.78
CA SER A 149 -10.00 4.22 -3.02
C SER A 149 -9.32 3.54 -4.20
N VAL A 150 -10.09 3.20 -5.23
CA VAL A 150 -9.64 2.45 -6.41
C VAL A 150 -10.14 3.09 -7.71
N ALA A 151 -9.43 2.84 -8.81
CA ALA A 151 -9.88 3.19 -10.15
C ALA A 151 -9.40 2.17 -11.19
N THR A 152 -10.29 1.81 -12.10
CA THR A 152 -9.96 1.13 -13.35
C THR A 152 -9.34 2.12 -14.35
N GLU A 153 -8.81 1.61 -15.46
CA GLU A 153 -8.19 2.44 -16.50
C GLU A 153 -9.18 3.49 -17.04
N GLY A 154 -8.77 4.76 -17.02
CA GLY A 154 -9.58 5.90 -17.48
C GLY A 154 -10.70 6.35 -16.53
N ALA A 155 -10.93 5.66 -15.41
CA ALA A 155 -11.93 6.03 -14.42
C ALA A 155 -11.35 6.97 -13.34
N ALA A 156 -12.22 7.72 -12.68
CA ALA A 156 -11.87 8.48 -11.48
C ALA A 156 -11.75 7.56 -10.26
N LEU A 157 -10.88 7.94 -9.32
CA LEU A 157 -10.82 7.30 -8.00
C LEU A 157 -12.17 7.42 -7.29
N HIS A 158 -12.62 6.31 -6.74
CA HIS A 158 -13.80 6.22 -5.89
C HIS A 158 -13.51 5.30 -4.71
N ALA A 159 -14.23 5.46 -3.61
CA ALA A 159 -14.05 4.62 -2.44
C ALA A 159 -14.27 3.14 -2.78
N ALA A 160 -13.38 2.30 -2.27
CA ALA A 160 -13.41 0.86 -2.48
C ALA A 160 -14.36 0.13 -1.50
N GLY A 161 -14.98 0.89 -0.59
CA GLY A 161 -15.85 0.39 0.46
C GLY A 161 -15.17 0.37 1.83
N GLY A 162 -15.89 0.88 2.84
CA GLY A 162 -15.50 0.81 4.25
C GLY A 162 -14.32 1.71 4.66
N ALA A 163 -14.16 1.80 5.97
CA ALA A 163 -13.00 2.39 6.63
C ALA A 163 -12.80 1.65 7.96
N PHE A 164 -11.58 1.66 8.48
CA PHE A 164 -11.29 1.05 9.77
C PHE A 164 -10.57 2.04 10.69
N LYS A 165 -10.84 1.96 11.99
CA LYS A 165 -10.21 2.83 12.97
C LYS A 165 -8.91 2.21 13.49
N ILE A 166 -7.78 2.85 13.22
CA ILE A 166 -6.46 2.47 13.73
C ILE A 166 -5.76 3.72 14.24
N LYS A 167 -5.33 3.67 15.50
CA LYS A 167 -4.60 4.78 16.10
C LYS A 167 -3.10 4.65 15.84
N PHE A 168 -2.60 5.39 14.87
CA PHE A 168 -1.16 5.57 14.67
C PHE A 168 -0.63 6.68 15.61
N ARG A 169 0.49 6.40 16.27
CA ARG A 169 1.32 7.40 16.96
C ARG A 169 2.27 8.02 15.94
N GLU A 170 2.47 9.32 16.04
CA GLU A 170 3.37 10.07 15.15
C GLU A 170 4.82 10.05 15.66
N PRO A 171 5.82 9.97 14.77
CA PRO A 171 5.70 9.70 13.33
C PRO A 171 5.38 8.22 13.02
N PHE A 172 4.87 7.98 11.83
CA PHE A 172 4.61 6.65 11.26
C PHE A 172 5.18 6.57 9.83
N TYR A 173 5.28 5.36 9.30
CA TYR A 173 5.86 5.10 7.97
C TYR A 173 4.78 5.01 6.90
N VAL A 174 5.06 5.60 5.74
CA VAL A 174 4.20 5.56 4.56
C VAL A 174 5.03 5.14 3.35
N GLY A 175 4.54 4.20 2.55
CA GLY A 175 5.38 3.65 1.49
C GLY A 175 4.77 2.58 0.59
N LEU A 176 5.63 1.96 -0.20
CA LEU A 176 5.33 0.93 -1.18
C LEU A 176 5.85 -0.43 -0.68
N GLY A 177 5.03 -1.46 -0.72
CA GLY A 177 5.36 -2.80 -0.25
C GLY A 177 5.23 -3.87 -1.33
N VAL A 178 6.13 -4.85 -1.33
CA VAL A 178 6.01 -6.09 -2.14
C VAL A 178 6.31 -7.32 -1.30
N CYS A 179 5.41 -8.30 -1.34
CA CYS A 179 5.54 -9.61 -0.69
C CYS A 179 5.28 -10.73 -1.70
N ALA A 180 6.17 -11.73 -1.76
CA ALA A 180 6.01 -12.87 -2.66
C ALA A 180 4.91 -13.85 -2.23
N HIS A 181 4.52 -13.83 -0.96
CA HIS A 181 3.67 -14.85 -0.33
C HIS A 181 4.25 -16.27 -0.48
N ASP A 182 5.57 -16.36 -0.47
CA ASP A 182 6.37 -17.58 -0.49
C ASP A 182 7.80 -17.13 -0.21
N ASN A 183 8.35 -17.51 0.93
CA ASN A 183 9.67 -17.01 1.32
C ASN A 183 10.80 -17.48 0.37
N ASN A 184 10.58 -18.53 -0.42
CA ASN A 184 11.57 -19.01 -1.40
C ASN A 184 11.54 -18.25 -2.71
N ALA A 185 10.48 -17.47 -2.96
CA ALA A 185 10.25 -16.72 -4.17
C ALA A 185 10.64 -15.24 -4.02
N LEU A 186 10.79 -14.57 -5.17
CA LEU A 186 11.02 -13.14 -5.25
C LEU A 186 10.11 -12.60 -6.36
N GLU A 187 9.16 -11.76 -5.98
CA GLU A 187 8.16 -11.20 -6.89
C GLU A 187 8.47 -9.74 -7.19
N LYS A 188 8.07 -9.26 -8.37
CA LYS A 188 8.37 -7.91 -8.82
C LYS A 188 7.12 -7.14 -9.22
N ALA A 189 6.99 -5.92 -8.70
CA ALA A 189 5.92 -5.01 -9.09
C ALA A 189 6.49 -3.64 -9.50
N VAL A 190 5.83 -3.01 -10.47
CA VAL A 190 6.07 -1.63 -10.86
C VAL A 190 5.02 -0.74 -10.23
N PHE A 191 5.49 0.32 -9.59
CA PHE A 191 4.68 1.43 -9.09
C PHE A 191 4.98 2.67 -9.94
N SER A 192 3.94 3.35 -10.39
CA SER A 192 4.03 4.53 -11.24
C SER A 192 3.06 5.60 -10.75
N ASN A 193 3.24 6.85 -11.18
CA ASN A 193 2.36 7.97 -10.81
C ASN A 193 2.14 8.04 -9.28
N VAL A 194 3.23 7.87 -8.53
CA VAL A 194 3.22 7.85 -7.06
C VAL A 194 3.03 9.27 -6.55
N GLU A 195 1.96 9.49 -5.80
CA GLU A 195 1.59 10.78 -5.23
C GLU A 195 1.41 10.63 -3.72
N ILE A 196 2.17 11.40 -2.96
CA ILE A 196 2.01 11.55 -1.51
C ILE A 196 1.49 12.96 -1.26
N SER A 197 0.38 13.07 -0.56
CA SER A 197 -0.19 14.34 -0.16
C SER A 197 -0.67 14.30 1.28
N THR A 198 -0.78 15.47 1.89
CA THR A 198 -1.43 15.68 3.18
C THR A 198 -2.78 16.34 2.88
N PRO A 199 -3.89 15.57 2.83
CA PRO A 199 -5.20 16.14 2.58
C PRO A 199 -5.49 17.23 3.61
N LYS A 200 -5.96 18.39 3.16
CA LYS A 200 -6.46 19.39 4.10
C LYS A 200 -7.69 18.80 4.79
N PRO A 201 -7.85 18.97 6.11
CA PRO A 201 -9.09 18.58 6.77
C PRO A 201 -10.27 19.19 6.00
N GLN A 202 -11.22 18.36 5.56
CA GLN A 202 -12.43 18.89 4.94
C GLN A 202 -13.10 19.82 5.97
N ALA A 203 -13.24 21.10 5.62
CA ALA A 203 -13.82 22.09 6.49
C ALA A 203 -15.28 21.73 6.76
N SER A 204 -15.56 21.13 7.93
CA SER A 204 -16.84 21.00 8.65
C SER A 204 -18.15 21.01 7.84
N GLY A 205 -18.12 20.50 6.62
CA GLY A 205 -19.29 20.16 5.83
C GLY A 205 -19.95 18.94 6.47
N LYS A 206 -21.25 18.73 6.19
CA LYS A 206 -21.89 17.48 6.57
C LYS A 206 -21.00 16.32 6.09
N PRO A 207 -20.63 15.36 6.96
CA PRO A 207 -19.85 14.22 6.52
C PRO A 207 -20.56 13.56 5.34
N ALA A 208 -19.86 13.41 4.22
CA ALA A 208 -20.37 12.65 3.10
C ALA A 208 -20.40 11.18 3.53
N LEU A 209 -21.61 10.63 3.72
CA LEU A 209 -21.75 9.20 3.94
C LEU A 209 -21.53 8.52 2.59
N GLU A 210 -20.32 8.02 2.37
CA GLU A 210 -20.03 7.18 1.22
C GLU A 210 -20.47 5.75 1.54
N SER A 211 -21.50 5.29 0.85
CA SER A 211 -21.98 3.92 0.90
C SER A 211 -21.81 3.32 -0.48
N THR A 212 -21.01 2.25 -0.57
CA THR A 212 -20.90 1.46 -1.79
C THR A 212 -21.86 0.29 -1.67
N LEU A 213 -22.79 0.18 -2.63
CA LEU A 213 -23.73 -0.92 -2.70
C LEU A 213 -23.12 -2.07 -3.49
N GLU A 214 -23.10 -3.26 -2.91
CA GLU A 214 -22.61 -4.47 -3.55
C GLU A 214 -23.74 -5.46 -3.81
N THR A 215 -23.71 -6.10 -4.98
CA THR A 215 -24.64 -7.20 -5.31
C THR A 215 -23.86 -8.51 -5.30
N VAL A 216 -24.10 -9.35 -4.30
CA VAL A 216 -23.51 -10.69 -4.21
C VAL A 216 -24.48 -11.69 -4.84
N ALA A 217 -24.15 -12.18 -6.03
CA ALA A 217 -24.93 -13.24 -6.67
C ALA A 217 -24.74 -14.55 -5.91
N ARG A 218 -25.82 -15.09 -5.32
CA ARG A 218 -25.79 -16.39 -4.65
C ARG A 218 -25.78 -17.49 -5.70
N ARG A 219 -24.66 -18.19 -5.87
CA ARG A 219 -24.62 -19.41 -6.70
C ARG A 219 -25.32 -20.52 -5.93
N GLU A 220 -26.54 -20.87 -6.33
CA GLU A 220 -27.23 -22.04 -5.80
C GLU A 220 -26.40 -23.29 -6.13
N LEU A 221 -25.99 -24.01 -5.09
CA LEU A 221 -25.45 -25.36 -5.24
C LEU A 221 -26.61 -26.23 -5.70
N LEU A 222 -26.54 -26.72 -6.94
CA LEU A 222 -27.45 -27.74 -7.43
C LEU A 222 -27.30 -28.98 -6.53
N PRO A 223 -28.40 -29.57 -6.03
CA PRO A 223 -28.32 -30.82 -5.30
C PRO A 223 -27.83 -31.94 -6.24
N VAL A 224 -26.89 -32.75 -5.72
CA VAL A 224 -26.37 -33.99 -6.34
C VAL A 224 -27.46 -35.01 -6.57
#